data_AF-E5Q8U1-F1
#
_entry.id   AF-E5Q8U1-F1
#
_cell.length_a   1.000
_cell.length_b   1.000
_cell.length_c   1.000
_cell.angle_alpha   90.00
_cell.angle_beta   90.00
_cell.angle_gamma   90.00
#
_symmetry.space_group_name_H-M   'P 1'
#
loop_
_entity.id
_entity.type
_entity.pdbx_description
1 polymer ?
#
loop_
_entity_poly.entity_id
_entity_poly.type
_entity_poly.pdbx_seq_one_letter_code
_entity_poly.pdbx_strand_id
1 'polypeptide(L)'
;MRNIRIYSEVKEQGIFFKEVIQSVLEKANVEVVLVNSAMLDYSDVSVISLIRNQKKFDLLVSEVRDKREIPIVMVEFSTAVTTDDHELQRADAMFWAYKYKIPYLKISPMEKKSQTADDKFGGGRLLSVNDQIIHMYRTDGVMYHIEWESMDNSAYVKNAELYPSCPDCAPELASLFRCLLETIEKCENIEDYYRILLDKLGKQKVAVKWGNFREEKTLEQWKHEKFDLLERFSKSSSRMEYDKDKKELKIKVNRYGHAMDPERGILAFWKLVLGDEWKIVAEFQLQRKTLKGRQSYQSLFDEVSQEEKLMNIASEIIKNGNVISPDKAIEIHKLATSSTMISTIDLGTPERKYITDDSLKGYLQHGLITNIYKNLLYYVDEIRFTDLQRKTIASLTWNKEIVNDYYKSLMDQLLDKNLRVLPLTSIKNISEDLITWSSKEILINLGYKILAASYPEAQGDRCILVGPTGKKTERKFIDLIAISPKSKGVILLECKDKLSKSKDDCEKMNDLLNHNYDKVTKLINVLNINNYNYNNIIYTGVAGLIGRKNVDNLPVDFVIKFKYDAKNLKLNWEINSDILGKHSGSFSMEDVAVVRKRS
;
A
#
# COMPACT_ATOMS: atom_id res chain seq x y z
N MET A 1 -32.44 -0.76 -3.00
CA MET A 1 -31.93 -0.11 -1.77
C MET A 1 -30.57 0.46 -2.10
N ARG A 2 -30.41 1.77 -1.89
CA ARG A 2 -29.17 2.50 -2.15
C ARG A 2 -28.27 2.38 -0.92
N ASN A 3 -27.01 2.02 -1.10
CA ASN A 3 -26.02 2.03 -0.01
C ASN A 3 -24.66 2.48 -0.53
N ILE A 4 -23.87 3.07 0.37
CA ILE A 4 -22.45 3.35 0.15
C ILE A 4 -21.66 2.24 0.83
N ARG A 5 -20.73 1.63 0.12
CA ARG A 5 -19.82 0.61 0.66
C ARG A 5 -18.42 1.17 0.78
N ILE A 6 -17.80 0.92 1.94
CA ILE A 6 -16.42 1.27 2.25
C ILE A 6 -15.66 -0.03 2.39
N TYR A 7 -14.87 -0.37 1.39
CA TYR A 7 -13.96 -1.50 1.43
C TYR A 7 -12.66 -1.03 2.05
N SER A 8 -12.28 -1.58 3.20
CA SER A 8 -11.03 -1.23 3.88
C SER A 8 -10.35 -2.47 4.42
N GLU A 9 -9.03 -2.51 4.35
CA GLU A 9 -8.23 -3.57 5.00
C GLU A 9 -8.09 -3.35 6.51
N VAL A 10 -8.03 -2.09 6.93
CA VAL A 10 -7.85 -1.70 8.33
C VAL A 10 -9.16 -1.21 8.92
N LYS A 11 -9.64 -1.90 9.95
CA LYS A 11 -10.97 -1.61 10.54
C LYS A 11 -11.12 -0.17 11.00
N GLU A 12 -10.09 0.39 11.61
CA GLU A 12 -10.12 1.75 12.15
C GLU A 12 -10.29 2.81 11.07
N GLN A 13 -9.53 2.70 9.96
CA GLN A 13 -9.64 3.59 8.81
C GLN A 13 -11.03 3.51 8.17
N GLY A 14 -11.58 2.30 8.07
CA GLY A 14 -12.93 2.10 7.58
C GLY A 14 -14.02 2.73 8.46
N ILE A 15 -13.89 2.68 9.79
CA ILE A 15 -14.82 3.34 10.72
C ILE A 15 -14.72 4.86 10.59
N PHE A 16 -13.49 5.39 10.58
CA PHE A 16 -13.26 6.83 10.41
C PHE A 16 -13.93 7.37 9.14
N PHE A 17 -13.75 6.68 8.00
CA PHE A 17 -14.43 7.05 6.75
C PHE A 17 -15.95 6.88 6.82
N LYS A 18 -16.45 5.85 7.51
CA LYS A 18 -17.89 5.65 7.72
C LYS A 18 -18.50 6.85 8.44
N GLU A 19 -17.88 7.32 9.51
CA GLU A 19 -18.37 8.49 10.26
C GLU A 19 -18.34 9.77 9.44
N VAL A 20 -17.23 10.02 8.73
CA VAL A 20 -17.13 11.18 7.82
C VAL A 20 -18.23 11.15 6.77
N ILE A 21 -18.43 10.02 6.08
CA ILE A 21 -19.46 9.89 5.04
C ILE A 21 -20.87 9.99 5.64
N GLN A 22 -21.10 9.41 6.81
CA GLN A 22 -22.38 9.53 7.51
C GLN A 22 -22.71 10.98 7.88
N SER A 23 -21.72 11.76 8.32
CA SER A 23 -21.88 13.20 8.61
C SER A 23 -22.28 14.01 7.36
N VAL A 24 -21.86 13.57 6.17
CA VAL A 24 -22.26 14.19 4.90
C VAL A 24 -23.68 13.79 4.49
N LEU A 25 -24.10 12.58 4.87
CA LEU A 25 -25.38 11.96 4.49
C LEU A 25 -26.50 12.11 5.54
N GLU A 26 -26.35 12.95 6.57
CA GLU A 26 -27.25 13.07 7.75
C GLU A 26 -28.78 13.20 7.46
N LYS A 27 -29.18 13.46 6.22
CA LYS A 27 -30.58 13.57 5.77
C LYS A 27 -30.97 12.63 4.63
N ALA A 28 -30.04 11.80 4.16
CA ALA A 28 -30.26 10.89 3.05
C ALA A 28 -30.63 9.50 3.56
N ASN A 29 -31.62 8.85 2.94
CA ASN A 29 -31.97 7.46 3.23
C ASN A 29 -30.96 6.50 2.55
N VAL A 30 -29.69 6.60 2.93
CA VAL A 30 -28.57 5.86 2.36
C VAL A 30 -27.80 5.16 3.48
N GLU A 31 -27.77 3.84 3.43
CA GLU A 31 -27.02 3.02 4.37
C GLU A 31 -25.51 3.10 4.05
N VAL A 32 -24.68 3.33 5.06
CA VAL A 32 -23.21 3.28 4.90
C VAL A 32 -22.68 1.99 5.50
N VAL A 33 -22.12 1.16 4.64
CA VAL A 33 -21.77 -0.23 4.90
C VAL A 33 -20.25 -0.38 4.90
N LEU A 34 -19.70 -0.85 6.01
CA LEU A 34 -18.26 -1.12 6.12
C LEU A 34 -17.97 -2.57 5.76
N VAL A 35 -17.02 -2.78 4.86
CA VAL A 35 -16.65 -4.08 4.31
C VAL A 35 -15.17 -4.33 4.55
N ASN A 36 -14.84 -5.42 5.25
CA ASN A 36 -13.45 -5.83 5.41
C ASN A 36 -12.96 -6.46 4.11
N SER A 37 -12.10 -5.74 3.38
CA SER A 37 -11.66 -6.13 2.05
C SER A 37 -10.73 -7.36 2.05
N ALA A 38 -10.06 -7.65 3.17
CA ALA A 38 -9.19 -8.82 3.31
C ALA A 38 -9.97 -10.13 3.53
N MET A 39 -11.25 -10.04 3.93
CA MET A 39 -12.10 -11.20 4.22
C MET A 39 -13.05 -11.57 3.08
N LEU A 40 -13.00 -10.83 1.97
CA LEU A 40 -13.87 -11.06 0.82
C LEU A 40 -13.31 -12.09 -0.14
N ASP A 41 -14.23 -12.79 -0.79
CA ASP A 41 -13.95 -13.61 -1.96
C ASP A 41 -14.10 -12.76 -3.22
N TYR A 42 -13.02 -12.61 -3.98
CA TYR A 42 -12.98 -11.86 -5.25
C TYR A 42 -13.02 -12.78 -6.47
N SER A 43 -13.42 -14.05 -6.29
CA SER A 43 -13.60 -14.99 -7.40
C SER A 43 -14.80 -14.65 -8.29
N ASP A 44 -15.82 -13.98 -7.74
CA ASP A 44 -16.95 -13.47 -8.51
C ASP A 44 -16.53 -12.32 -9.44
N VAL A 45 -17.06 -12.29 -10.66
CA VAL A 45 -16.81 -11.19 -11.61
C VAL A 45 -17.71 -10.00 -11.26
N SER A 46 -17.12 -8.97 -10.65
CA SER A 46 -17.73 -7.71 -10.24
C SER A 46 -16.78 -6.55 -10.52
N VAL A 47 -17.29 -5.32 -10.51
CA VAL A 47 -16.43 -4.13 -10.68
C VAL A 47 -15.34 -4.09 -9.61
N ILE A 48 -15.68 -4.41 -8.36
CA ILE A 48 -14.75 -4.37 -7.23
C ILE A 48 -13.68 -5.47 -7.34
N SER A 49 -14.05 -6.69 -7.75
CA SER A 49 -13.06 -7.77 -7.93
C SER A 49 -12.12 -7.52 -9.10
N LEU A 50 -12.61 -6.94 -10.21
CA LEU A 50 -11.77 -6.52 -11.33
C LEU A 50 -10.71 -5.50 -10.88
N ILE A 51 -11.11 -4.48 -10.11
CA ILE A 51 -10.18 -3.49 -9.53
C ILE A 51 -9.20 -4.18 -8.58
N ARG A 52 -9.71 -4.96 -7.62
CA ARG A 52 -8.89 -5.58 -6.55
C ARG A 52 -7.88 -6.58 -7.07
N ASN A 53 -8.22 -7.32 -8.12
CA ASN A 53 -7.32 -8.26 -8.77
C ASN A 53 -6.12 -7.52 -9.35
N GLN A 54 -6.32 -6.33 -9.91
CA GLN A 54 -5.29 -5.57 -10.61
C GLN A 54 -4.40 -4.80 -9.64
N LYS A 55 -5.01 -4.21 -8.61
CA LYS A 55 -4.30 -3.50 -7.56
C LYS A 55 -5.02 -3.61 -6.22
N LYS A 56 -4.24 -3.91 -5.18
CA LYS A 56 -4.64 -3.76 -3.77
C LYS A 56 -4.73 -2.27 -3.43
N PHE A 57 -5.85 -1.88 -2.84
CA PHE A 57 -6.12 -0.53 -2.35
C PHE A 57 -6.20 -0.54 -0.82
N ASP A 58 -5.80 0.55 -0.17
CA ASP A 58 -5.93 0.70 1.28
C ASP A 58 -7.41 0.85 1.65
N LEU A 59 -8.12 1.67 0.88
CA LEU A 59 -9.56 1.86 0.99
C LEU A 59 -10.21 2.18 -0.38
N LEU A 60 -11.41 1.67 -0.61
CA LEU A 60 -12.23 1.96 -1.79
C LEU A 60 -13.67 2.28 -1.36
N VAL A 61 -14.20 3.41 -1.81
CA VAL A 61 -15.61 3.78 -1.59
C VAL A 61 -16.39 3.55 -2.87
N SER A 62 -17.58 2.98 -2.77
CA SER A 62 -18.48 2.74 -3.90
C SER A 62 -19.94 2.96 -3.51
N GLU A 63 -20.79 3.16 -4.51
CA GLU A 63 -22.23 3.23 -4.37
C GLU A 63 -22.90 2.00 -5.01
N VAL A 64 -23.81 1.37 -4.27
CA VAL A 64 -24.73 0.38 -4.82
C VAL A 64 -26.06 1.05 -5.12
N ARG A 65 -26.43 1.09 -6.40
CA ARG A 65 -27.68 1.66 -6.91
C ARG A 65 -28.22 0.77 -8.03
N ASP A 66 -29.49 0.42 -7.97
CA ASP A 66 -30.19 -0.41 -8.98
C ASP A 66 -29.47 -1.72 -9.36
N LYS A 67 -28.99 -2.47 -8.35
CA LYS A 67 -28.21 -3.72 -8.52
C LYS A 67 -26.89 -3.55 -9.27
N ARG A 68 -26.38 -2.33 -9.38
CA ARG A 68 -25.05 -2.00 -9.89
C ARG A 68 -24.20 -1.42 -8.78
N GLU A 69 -22.89 -1.57 -8.90
CA GLU A 69 -21.90 -1.05 -7.95
C GLU A 69 -20.93 -0.13 -8.69
N ILE A 70 -20.87 1.13 -8.28
CA ILE A 70 -20.14 2.19 -8.96
C ILE A 70 -19.03 2.68 -8.02
N PRO A 71 -17.74 2.56 -8.40
CA PRO A 71 -16.63 3.12 -7.62
C PRO A 71 -16.73 4.64 -7.54
N ILE A 72 -16.62 5.19 -6.33
CA ILE A 72 -16.65 6.64 -6.06
C ILE A 72 -15.23 7.20 -5.99
N VAL A 73 -14.35 6.56 -5.21
CA VAL A 73 -12.98 7.02 -4.98
C VAL A 73 -12.12 5.87 -4.44
N MET A 74 -10.88 5.77 -4.93
CA MET A 74 -9.86 4.90 -4.38
C MET A 74 -8.90 5.73 -3.53
N VAL A 75 -8.59 5.24 -2.33
CA VAL A 75 -7.86 5.98 -1.30
C VAL A 75 -6.55 5.28 -0.98
N GLU A 76 -5.49 6.08 -0.87
CA GLU A 76 -4.18 5.68 -0.37
C GLU A 76 -3.77 6.50 0.85
N PHE A 77 -3.24 5.82 1.87
CA PHE A 77 -2.65 6.43 3.04
C PHE A 77 -1.13 6.28 3.02
N SER A 78 -0.39 7.37 3.19
CA SER A 78 1.06 7.32 3.35
C SER A 78 1.52 8.20 4.50
N THR A 79 2.25 7.60 5.44
CA THR A 79 3.00 8.31 6.48
C THR A 79 4.49 8.33 6.15
N ALA A 80 4.89 8.01 4.91
CA ALA A 80 6.29 7.93 4.54
C ALA A 80 6.99 9.30 4.59
N VAL A 81 8.31 9.29 4.74
CA VAL A 81 9.14 10.49 4.54
C VAL A 81 8.99 10.94 3.09
N THR A 82 8.86 12.23 2.83
CA THR A 82 8.65 12.76 1.47
C THR A 82 9.96 12.69 0.68
N THR A 83 10.17 11.57 -0.05
CA THR A 83 11.30 11.32 -0.95
C THR A 83 10.80 10.83 -2.30
N ASP A 84 11.57 11.05 -3.37
CA ASP A 84 11.17 10.63 -4.73
C ASP A 84 10.88 9.13 -4.78
N ASP A 85 11.69 8.33 -4.08
CA ASP A 85 11.45 6.91 -3.93
C ASP A 85 10.04 6.64 -3.41
N HIS A 86 9.69 7.13 -2.20
CA HIS A 86 8.41 6.85 -1.55
C HIS A 86 7.22 7.38 -2.34
N GLU A 87 7.37 8.56 -2.94
CA GLU A 87 6.36 9.17 -3.80
C GLU A 87 6.06 8.31 -5.03
N LEU A 88 7.09 7.71 -5.62
CA LEU A 88 6.94 6.90 -6.82
C LEU A 88 6.57 5.44 -6.56
N GLN A 89 6.92 4.82 -5.41
CA GLN A 89 6.68 3.37 -5.19
C GLN A 89 5.21 2.99 -5.31
N ARG A 90 4.31 3.92 -4.99
CA ARG A 90 2.87 3.67 -4.97
C ARG A 90 2.11 4.32 -6.13
N ALA A 91 2.83 4.87 -7.10
CA ALA A 91 2.22 5.42 -8.30
C ALA A 91 1.49 4.37 -9.17
N ASP A 92 1.64 3.08 -8.86
CA ASP A 92 0.87 2.03 -9.51
C ASP A 92 -0.63 2.07 -9.12
N ALA A 93 -0.96 2.40 -7.88
CA ALA A 93 -2.34 2.66 -7.45
C ALA A 93 -2.93 3.83 -8.22
N MET A 94 -2.19 4.94 -8.25
CA MET A 94 -2.51 6.12 -9.01
C MET A 94 -2.76 5.81 -10.50
N PHE A 95 -1.87 5.03 -11.14
CA PHE A 95 -1.99 4.61 -12.53
C PHE A 95 -3.28 3.80 -12.80
N TRP A 96 -3.60 2.83 -11.94
CA TRP A 96 -4.80 2.01 -12.11
C TRP A 96 -6.10 2.78 -11.84
N ALA A 97 -6.11 3.71 -10.89
CA ALA A 97 -7.25 4.62 -10.70
C ALA A 97 -7.52 5.43 -11.97
N TYR A 98 -6.47 6.01 -12.56
CA TYR A 98 -6.58 6.72 -13.84
C TYR A 98 -7.15 5.82 -14.94
N LYS A 99 -6.58 4.62 -15.12
CA LYS A 99 -7.03 3.69 -16.16
C LYS A 99 -8.51 3.34 -15.96
N TYR A 100 -8.92 3.03 -14.73
CA TYR A 100 -10.29 2.67 -14.39
C TYR A 100 -11.27 3.84 -14.29
N LYS A 101 -10.83 5.08 -14.56
CA LYS A 101 -11.66 6.29 -14.39
C LYS A 101 -12.28 6.37 -13.00
N ILE A 102 -11.48 6.06 -11.98
CA ILE A 102 -11.82 6.18 -10.57
C ILE A 102 -11.00 7.33 -9.98
N PRO A 103 -11.64 8.33 -9.34
CA PRO A 103 -10.91 9.38 -8.64
C PRO A 103 -9.94 8.77 -7.63
N TYR A 104 -8.71 9.29 -7.61
CA TYR A 104 -7.67 8.89 -6.68
C TYR A 104 -7.55 9.90 -5.54
N LEU A 105 -7.62 9.46 -4.29
CA LEU A 105 -7.38 10.31 -3.12
C LEU A 105 -6.12 9.82 -2.42
N LYS A 106 -5.11 10.68 -2.35
CA LYS A 106 -3.91 10.45 -1.54
C LYS A 106 -3.98 11.24 -0.25
N ILE A 107 -3.79 10.57 0.89
CA ILE A 107 -3.69 11.20 2.20
C ILE A 107 -2.28 10.99 2.71
N SER A 108 -1.49 12.06 2.68
CA SER A 108 -0.06 12.00 3.01
C SER A 108 0.46 13.36 3.45
N PRO A 109 1.57 13.43 4.21
CA PRO A 109 2.20 14.71 4.53
C PRO A 109 2.73 15.38 3.25
N MET A 110 2.64 16.71 3.19
CA MET A 110 3.33 17.51 2.16
C MET A 110 4.84 17.55 2.40
N GLU A 111 5.22 17.66 3.68
CA GLU A 111 6.60 17.64 4.14
C GLU A 111 6.69 16.77 5.39
N LYS A 112 7.59 15.78 5.35
CA LYS A 112 7.91 14.97 6.52
C LYS A 112 9.39 14.63 6.55
N LYS A 113 10.02 14.85 7.70
CA LYS A 113 11.45 14.57 7.93
C LYS A 113 11.67 13.17 8.48
N SER A 114 12.90 12.70 8.33
CA SER A 114 13.33 11.44 8.91
C SER A 114 13.59 11.58 10.41
N GLN A 115 13.22 10.54 11.18
CA GLN A 115 13.45 10.47 12.62
C GLN A 115 14.93 10.42 13.03
N THR A 116 15.82 9.91 12.17
CA THR A 116 17.23 9.64 12.53
C THR A 116 18.27 10.30 11.64
N ALA A 117 17.85 10.87 10.53
CA ALA A 117 18.78 11.32 9.50
C ALA A 117 18.47 12.71 8.97
N ASP A 118 17.53 13.46 9.57
CA ASP A 118 17.14 14.82 9.15
C ASP A 118 16.99 14.90 7.63
N ASP A 119 17.79 15.76 6.97
CA ASP A 119 17.85 15.94 5.51
C ASP A 119 18.87 15.04 4.80
N LYS A 120 19.60 14.19 5.52
CA LYS A 120 20.62 13.27 4.98
C LYS A 120 20.05 11.89 4.58
N PHE A 121 18.78 11.84 4.19
CA PHE A 121 18.18 10.60 3.67
C PHE A 121 18.56 10.38 2.20
N GLY A 122 18.69 9.11 1.81
CA GLY A 122 18.76 8.75 0.38
C GLY A 122 17.36 8.76 -0.24
N GLY A 123 17.27 8.92 -1.57
CA GLY A 123 16.01 8.79 -2.31
C GLY A 123 15.52 10.04 -3.03
N GLY A 124 16.24 11.17 -2.97
CA GLY A 124 15.89 12.40 -3.70
C GLY A 124 14.66 13.13 -3.13
N ARG A 125 14.47 14.38 -3.58
CA ARG A 125 13.33 15.27 -3.24
C ARG A 125 12.97 16.19 -4.42
N LEU A 126 13.13 15.67 -5.64
CA LEU A 126 12.84 16.37 -6.89
C LEU A 126 11.36 16.30 -7.28
N LEU A 127 10.62 15.35 -6.71
CA LEU A 127 9.19 15.14 -6.89
C LEU A 127 8.42 15.49 -5.63
N SER A 128 7.31 16.18 -5.86
CA SER A 128 6.28 16.46 -4.87
C SER A 128 4.97 15.77 -5.23
N VAL A 129 4.05 15.68 -4.28
CA VAL A 129 2.67 15.26 -4.56
C VAL A 129 1.97 16.20 -5.54
N ASN A 130 2.31 17.50 -5.54
CA ASN A 130 1.77 18.46 -6.50
C ASN A 130 2.21 18.15 -7.93
N ASP A 131 3.43 17.64 -8.13
CA ASP A 131 3.86 17.16 -9.44
C ASP A 131 2.99 15.95 -9.88
N GLN A 132 2.66 15.03 -8.98
CA GLN A 132 1.72 13.92 -9.28
C GLN A 132 0.34 14.43 -9.69
N ILE A 133 -0.23 15.40 -8.95
CA ILE A 133 -1.55 15.98 -9.26
C ILE A 133 -1.54 16.63 -10.64
N ILE A 134 -0.52 17.43 -10.95
CA ILE A 134 -0.40 18.12 -12.24
C ILE A 134 -0.28 17.10 -13.39
N HIS A 135 0.58 16.10 -13.25
CA HIS A 135 0.77 15.10 -14.30
C HIS A 135 -0.43 14.17 -14.46
N MET A 136 -1.10 13.82 -13.36
CA MET A 136 -2.38 13.12 -13.41
C MET A 136 -3.40 13.92 -14.21
N TYR A 137 -3.58 15.21 -13.92
CA TYR A 137 -4.53 16.07 -14.62
C TYR A 137 -4.20 16.20 -16.12
N ARG A 138 -2.91 16.29 -16.48
CA ARG A 138 -2.46 16.29 -17.89
C ARG A 138 -2.85 15.04 -18.65
N THR A 139 -2.91 13.90 -17.97
CA THR A 139 -3.39 12.64 -18.54
C THR A 139 -4.91 12.49 -18.51
N ASP A 140 -5.66 13.56 -18.24
CA ASP A 140 -7.10 13.53 -18.00
C ASP A 140 -7.48 12.58 -16.87
N GLY A 141 -6.69 12.62 -15.79
CA GLY A 141 -6.91 11.88 -14.56
C GLY A 141 -7.38 12.77 -13.42
N VAL A 142 -8.14 12.20 -12.49
CA VAL A 142 -8.68 12.89 -11.31
C VAL A 142 -7.92 12.43 -10.06
N MET A 143 -7.11 13.32 -9.50
CA MET A 143 -6.41 13.09 -8.23
C MET A 143 -6.68 14.23 -7.25
N TYR A 144 -7.05 13.84 -6.04
CA TYR A 144 -7.14 14.70 -4.87
C TYR A 144 -6.01 14.37 -3.91
N HIS A 145 -5.56 15.38 -3.18
CA HIS A 145 -4.65 15.21 -2.06
C HIS A 145 -5.22 15.91 -0.84
N ILE A 146 -5.15 15.24 0.31
CA ILE A 146 -5.42 15.84 1.62
C ILE A 146 -4.14 15.70 2.43
N GLU A 147 -3.69 16.83 2.97
CA GLU A 147 -2.49 16.86 3.79
C GLU A 147 -2.73 16.11 5.10
N TRP A 148 -1.89 15.12 5.36
CA TRP A 148 -1.76 14.52 6.68
C TRP A 148 -0.68 15.29 7.44
N GLU A 149 -1.12 16.31 8.16
CA GLU A 149 -0.20 17.26 8.80
C GLU A 149 0.88 16.57 9.64
N SER A 150 2.11 17.04 9.50
CA SER A 150 3.20 16.62 10.39
C SER A 150 3.08 17.31 11.75
N MET A 151 3.50 16.63 12.81
CA MET A 151 3.74 17.23 14.14
C MET A 151 4.83 18.31 14.05
N ASP A 152 4.95 19.15 15.08
CA ASP A 152 5.92 20.26 15.11
C ASP A 152 7.39 19.81 14.93
N ASN A 153 7.72 18.59 15.38
CA ASN A 153 9.03 17.99 15.17
C ASN A 153 9.26 17.49 13.72
N SER A 154 8.24 17.54 12.87
CA SER A 154 8.18 17.11 11.47
C SER A 154 8.50 15.63 11.20
N ALA A 155 8.75 14.82 12.22
CA ALA A 155 9.18 13.43 12.08
C ALA A 155 8.01 12.43 12.15
N TYR A 156 6.86 12.89 12.62
CA TYR A 156 5.63 12.10 12.76
C TYR A 156 4.43 12.88 12.25
N VAL A 157 3.38 12.19 11.83
CA VAL A 157 2.10 12.81 11.48
C VAL A 157 1.17 12.97 12.68
N LYS A 158 0.32 14.00 12.64
CA LYS A 158 -0.76 14.23 13.60
C LYS A 158 -1.90 13.27 13.31
N ASN A 159 -2.30 12.49 14.31
CA ASN A 159 -3.37 11.51 14.16
C ASN A 159 -4.61 11.97 14.92
N ALA A 160 -5.78 11.62 14.41
CA ALA A 160 -7.05 11.86 15.09
C ALA A 160 -7.08 11.15 16.45
N GLU A 161 -7.59 11.82 17.48
CA GLU A 161 -7.51 11.34 18.87
C GLU A 161 -8.23 10.00 19.08
N LEU A 162 -9.40 9.82 18.47
CA LEU A 162 -10.19 8.58 18.55
C LEU A 162 -9.73 7.51 17.52
N TYR A 163 -8.98 7.93 16.50
CA TYR A 163 -8.54 7.10 15.39
C TYR A 163 -7.02 7.23 15.17
N PRO A 164 -6.18 6.63 16.02
CA PRO A 164 -4.74 6.86 16.01
C PRO A 164 -3.99 6.37 14.77
N SER A 165 -4.63 5.67 13.83
CA SER A 165 -4.10 5.34 12.48
C SER A 165 -4.69 6.20 11.36
N CYS A 166 -5.45 7.24 11.70
CA CYS A 166 -6.11 8.13 10.75
C CYS A 166 -5.65 9.59 10.94
N PRO A 167 -5.72 10.40 9.88
CA PRO A 167 -5.41 11.82 9.94
C PRO A 167 -6.45 12.63 10.70
N ASP A 168 -6.03 13.73 11.29
CA ASP A 168 -6.93 14.73 11.89
C ASP A 168 -7.45 15.72 10.83
N CYS A 169 -8.12 15.21 9.79
CA CYS A 169 -8.63 16.00 8.65
C CYS A 169 -10.06 15.62 8.24
N ALA A 170 -10.88 15.24 9.24
CA ALA A 170 -12.28 14.91 9.03
C ALA A 170 -13.08 16.02 8.30
N PRO A 171 -12.88 17.33 8.58
CA PRO A 171 -13.58 18.41 7.86
C PRO A 171 -13.26 18.46 6.36
N GLU A 172 -11.98 18.35 5.97
CA GLU A 172 -11.52 18.36 4.58
C GLU A 172 -12.06 17.14 3.84
N LEU A 173 -12.01 15.96 4.46
CA LEU A 173 -12.60 14.74 3.92
C LEU A 173 -14.12 14.89 3.74
N ALA A 174 -14.84 15.45 4.71
CA ALA A 174 -16.28 15.68 4.60
C ALA A 174 -16.62 16.62 3.44
N SER A 175 -15.83 17.68 3.23
CA SER A 175 -15.99 18.59 2.10
C SER A 175 -15.78 17.88 0.76
N LEU A 176 -14.72 17.08 0.64
CA LEU A 176 -14.45 16.28 -0.55
C LEU A 176 -15.59 15.28 -0.81
N PHE A 177 -15.98 14.49 0.19
CA PHE A 177 -17.06 13.50 0.03
C PHE A 177 -18.39 14.15 -0.32
N ARG A 178 -18.71 15.33 0.20
CA ARG A 178 -19.87 16.10 -0.24
C ARG A 178 -19.80 16.39 -1.74
N CYS A 179 -18.66 16.88 -2.24
CA CYS A 179 -18.47 17.13 -3.66
C CYS A 179 -18.60 15.85 -4.51
N LEU A 180 -17.97 14.74 -4.10
CA LEU A 180 -18.02 13.47 -4.82
C LEU A 180 -19.45 12.92 -4.89
N LEU A 181 -20.14 12.85 -3.75
CA LEU A 181 -21.50 12.31 -3.63
C LEU A 181 -22.53 13.18 -4.36
N GLU A 182 -22.46 14.51 -4.25
CA GLU A 182 -23.34 15.40 -5.02
C GLU A 182 -23.10 15.33 -6.54
N THR A 183 -21.88 14.97 -6.96
CA THR A 183 -21.54 14.83 -8.38
C THR A 183 -22.08 13.52 -8.93
N ILE A 184 -21.83 12.39 -8.25
CA ILE A 184 -22.29 11.07 -8.73
C ILE A 184 -23.82 10.96 -8.75
N GLU A 185 -24.52 11.67 -7.85
CA GLU A 185 -25.99 11.76 -7.86
C GLU A 185 -26.56 12.35 -9.15
N LYS A 186 -25.82 13.25 -9.80
CA LYS A 186 -26.23 13.92 -11.03
C LYS A 186 -25.81 13.18 -12.30
N CYS A 187 -25.12 12.04 -12.16
CA CYS A 187 -24.53 11.31 -13.28
C CYS A 187 -25.24 9.98 -13.51
N GLU A 188 -25.40 9.63 -14.79
CA GLU A 188 -25.98 8.35 -15.22
C GLU A 188 -24.95 7.21 -15.27
N ASN A 189 -23.69 7.56 -15.55
CA ASN A 189 -22.58 6.64 -15.74
C ASN A 189 -21.26 7.19 -15.14
N ILE A 190 -20.24 6.34 -15.08
CA ILE A 190 -18.94 6.67 -14.49
C ILE A 190 -18.13 7.66 -15.33
N GLU A 191 -18.29 7.66 -16.66
CA GLU A 191 -17.56 8.57 -17.55
C GLU A 191 -18.01 10.02 -17.34
N ASP A 192 -19.31 10.25 -17.22
CA ASP A 192 -19.89 11.56 -16.88
C ASP A 192 -19.43 12.04 -15.51
N TYR A 193 -19.49 11.16 -14.51
CA TYR A 193 -18.98 11.44 -13.17
C TYR A 193 -17.52 11.87 -13.21
N TYR A 194 -16.67 11.10 -13.89
CA TYR A 194 -15.24 11.37 -13.98
C TYR A 194 -14.93 12.68 -14.71
N ARG A 195 -15.62 12.93 -15.84
CA ARG A 195 -15.48 14.17 -16.63
C ARG A 195 -15.87 15.40 -15.82
N ILE A 196 -17.01 15.38 -15.12
CA ILE A 196 -17.45 16.52 -14.30
C ILE A 196 -16.45 16.79 -13.17
N LEU A 197 -15.89 15.75 -12.55
CA LEU A 197 -14.85 15.92 -11.54
C LEU A 197 -13.57 16.52 -12.13
N LEU A 198 -13.16 16.08 -13.33
CA LEU A 198 -12.02 16.66 -14.04
C LEU A 198 -12.22 18.15 -14.31
N ASP A 199 -13.39 18.56 -14.81
CA ASP A 199 -13.72 19.97 -15.06
C ASP A 199 -13.71 20.82 -13.77
N LYS A 200 -14.18 20.26 -12.65
CA LYS A 200 -14.11 20.91 -11.34
C LYS A 200 -12.66 21.04 -10.87
N LEU A 201 -11.89 19.97 -11.02
CA LEU A 201 -10.49 19.89 -10.61
C LEU A 201 -9.62 20.89 -11.40
N GLY A 202 -9.92 21.13 -12.68
CA GLY A 202 -9.21 22.10 -13.52
C GLY A 202 -9.14 23.52 -12.95
N LYS A 203 -10.10 23.89 -12.09
CA LYS A 203 -10.16 25.19 -11.41
C LYS A 203 -9.35 25.25 -10.12
N GLN A 204 -8.90 24.12 -9.60
CA GLN A 204 -8.09 24.06 -8.39
C GLN A 204 -6.71 24.64 -8.67
N LYS A 205 -6.26 25.51 -7.76
CA LYS A 205 -4.89 26.04 -7.79
C LYS A 205 -3.93 25.06 -7.14
N VAL A 206 -2.79 24.86 -7.79
CA VAL A 206 -1.70 24.01 -7.30
C VAL A 206 -0.41 24.81 -7.38
N ALA A 207 0.31 24.86 -6.28
CA ALA A 207 1.60 25.52 -6.16
C ALA A 207 2.74 24.53 -6.42
N VAL A 208 3.67 24.90 -7.30
CA VAL A 208 4.90 24.15 -7.54
C VAL A 208 6.08 24.96 -7.01
N LYS A 209 6.99 24.28 -6.30
CA LYS A 209 8.24 24.86 -5.80
C LYS A 209 9.41 24.02 -6.29
N TRP A 210 10.35 24.63 -7.01
CA TRP A 210 11.56 23.98 -7.49
C TRP A 210 12.74 24.95 -7.55
N GLY A 211 13.77 24.73 -6.73
CA GLY A 211 14.85 25.70 -6.56
C GLY A 211 14.30 27.05 -6.08
N ASN A 212 14.57 28.12 -6.84
CA ASN A 212 14.02 29.46 -6.59
C ASN A 212 12.68 29.72 -7.30
N PHE A 213 12.21 28.78 -8.12
CA PHE A 213 10.92 28.89 -8.81
C PHE A 213 9.79 28.55 -7.85
N ARG A 214 8.82 29.47 -7.74
CA ARG A 214 7.57 29.28 -7.02
C ARG A 214 6.45 29.88 -7.86
N GLU A 215 5.52 29.04 -8.28
CA GLU A 215 4.39 29.47 -9.07
C GLU A 215 3.12 28.73 -8.63
N GLU A 216 2.00 29.43 -8.63
CA GLU A 216 0.69 28.87 -8.34
C GLU A 216 -0.23 29.15 -9.53
N LYS A 217 -0.73 28.09 -10.15
CA LYS A 217 -1.67 28.16 -11.27
C LYS A 217 -2.82 27.21 -11.05
N THR A 218 -3.91 27.44 -11.77
CA THR A 218 -4.96 26.43 -11.92
C THR A 218 -4.42 25.21 -12.65
N LEU A 219 -5.00 24.03 -12.41
CA LEU A 219 -4.60 22.81 -13.12
C LEU A 219 -4.82 22.92 -14.62
N GLU A 220 -5.84 23.65 -15.07
CA GLU A 220 -6.05 23.92 -16.49
C GLU A 220 -4.91 24.73 -17.10
N GLN A 221 -4.38 25.73 -16.38
CA GLN A 221 -3.19 26.46 -16.83
C GLN A 221 -1.94 25.56 -16.84
N TRP A 222 -1.75 24.72 -15.81
CA TRP A 222 -0.64 23.76 -15.78
C TRP A 222 -0.70 22.72 -16.90
N LYS A 223 -1.90 22.36 -17.39
CA LYS A 223 -2.07 21.41 -18.49
C LYS A 223 -1.38 21.87 -19.78
N HIS A 224 -1.39 23.18 -20.05
CA HIS A 224 -0.80 23.78 -21.26
C HIS A 224 0.63 24.29 -21.06
N GLU A 225 1.14 24.25 -19.82
CA GLU A 225 2.48 24.73 -19.49
C GLU A 225 3.56 23.78 -20.03
N LYS A 226 4.60 24.33 -20.67
CA LYS A 226 5.80 23.56 -21.03
C LYS A 226 6.66 23.33 -19.78
N PHE A 227 6.31 22.27 -19.06
CA PHE A 227 7.04 21.82 -17.89
C PHE A 227 7.42 20.35 -18.09
N ASP A 228 8.71 20.08 -18.29
CA ASP A 228 9.27 18.74 -18.46
C ASP A 228 9.90 18.25 -17.15
N LEU A 229 9.23 17.30 -16.52
CA LEU A 229 9.65 16.74 -15.25
C LEU A 229 10.99 16.01 -15.32
N LEU A 230 11.36 15.44 -16.49
CA LEU A 230 12.65 14.76 -16.66
C LEU A 230 13.84 15.71 -16.51
N GLU A 231 13.67 17.01 -16.75
CA GLU A 231 14.73 18.01 -16.61
C GLU A 231 15.18 18.21 -15.16
N ARG A 232 14.34 17.85 -14.19
CA ARG A 232 14.74 17.86 -12.78
C ARG A 232 15.73 16.74 -12.45
N PHE A 233 15.76 15.68 -13.23
CA PHE A 233 16.60 14.50 -13.02
C PHE A 233 17.87 14.54 -13.85
N SER A 234 18.96 14.01 -13.31
CA SER A 234 20.17 13.79 -14.09
C SER A 234 19.91 12.79 -15.22
N LYS A 235 20.45 13.06 -16.42
CA LYS A 235 20.33 12.19 -17.60
C LYS A 235 20.71 10.75 -17.33
N SER A 236 21.67 10.54 -16.44
CA SER A 236 22.08 9.22 -15.97
C SER A 236 22.27 9.25 -14.46
N SER A 237 21.82 8.19 -13.80
CA SER A 237 21.98 7.94 -12.38
C SER A 237 22.14 6.43 -12.15
N SER A 238 22.36 6.04 -10.90
CA SER A 238 22.42 4.61 -10.53
C SER A 238 21.11 3.84 -10.74
N ARG A 239 19.99 4.54 -10.94
CA ARG A 239 18.63 3.98 -11.05
C ARG A 239 17.93 4.25 -12.37
N MET A 240 18.23 5.37 -13.00
CA MET A 240 17.52 5.87 -14.18
C MET A 240 18.49 6.43 -15.19
N GLU A 241 18.23 6.19 -16.47
CA GLU A 241 18.94 6.75 -17.61
C GLU A 241 17.93 7.11 -18.69
N TYR A 242 18.00 8.30 -19.26
CA TYR A 242 17.09 8.71 -20.33
C TYR A 242 17.80 9.42 -21.49
N ASP A 243 17.22 9.27 -22.68
CA ASP A 243 17.64 9.89 -23.94
C ASP A 243 16.41 10.56 -24.58
N LYS A 244 16.38 11.90 -24.56
CA LYS A 244 15.26 12.68 -25.10
C LYS A 244 15.15 12.57 -26.62
N ASP A 245 16.28 12.49 -27.32
CA ASP A 245 16.29 12.44 -28.79
C ASP A 245 15.73 11.11 -29.28
N LYS A 246 16.01 10.03 -28.55
CA LYS A 246 15.43 8.70 -28.81
C LYS A 246 14.08 8.46 -28.14
N LYS A 247 13.64 9.37 -27.26
CA LYS A 247 12.51 9.17 -26.34
C LYS A 247 12.59 7.81 -25.63
N GLU A 248 13.76 7.47 -25.09
CA GLU A 248 13.97 6.23 -24.33
C GLU A 248 14.22 6.55 -22.86
N LEU A 249 13.49 5.90 -21.96
CA LEU A 249 13.71 5.93 -20.51
C LEU A 249 14.01 4.51 -20.02
N LYS A 250 15.12 4.34 -19.32
CA LYS A 250 15.55 3.08 -18.73
C LYS A 250 15.56 3.18 -17.21
N ILE A 251 14.92 2.23 -16.56
CA ILE A 251 14.79 2.18 -15.09
C ILE A 251 15.32 0.84 -14.59
N LYS A 252 16.27 0.89 -13.67
CA LYS A 252 16.89 -0.29 -13.09
C LYS A 252 16.01 -0.90 -12.01
N VAL A 253 15.55 -2.13 -12.20
CA VAL A 253 14.80 -2.93 -11.23
C VAL A 253 15.76 -3.80 -10.42
N ASN A 254 15.65 -3.76 -9.09
CA ASN A 254 16.63 -4.39 -8.20
C ASN A 254 16.19 -5.75 -7.65
N ARG A 255 14.89 -6.03 -7.55
CA ARG A 255 14.33 -7.26 -6.99
C ARG A 255 13.17 -7.82 -7.84
N TYR A 256 12.91 -9.11 -7.67
CA TYR A 256 11.79 -9.80 -8.32
C TYR A 256 10.58 -10.02 -7.40
N GLY A 257 10.76 -10.41 -6.14
CA GLY A 257 9.65 -10.92 -5.32
C GLY A 257 8.82 -9.87 -4.61
N HIS A 258 9.43 -8.77 -4.18
CA HIS A 258 8.73 -7.70 -3.47
C HIS A 258 7.65 -7.06 -4.36
N ALA A 259 6.38 -7.27 -4.03
CA ALA A 259 5.24 -6.62 -4.68
C ALA A 259 5.30 -5.08 -4.60
N MET A 260 6.05 -4.56 -3.62
CA MET A 260 6.36 -3.15 -3.38
C MET A 260 7.80 -2.77 -3.74
N ASP A 261 8.46 -3.44 -4.71
CA ASP A 261 9.76 -2.94 -5.16
C ASP A 261 9.53 -1.52 -5.77
N PRO A 262 10.19 -0.47 -5.22
CA PRO A 262 9.99 0.93 -5.56
C PRO A 262 9.89 1.17 -7.07
N GLU A 263 10.69 0.42 -7.81
CA GLU A 263 10.93 0.56 -9.23
C GLU A 263 9.73 0.19 -10.10
N ARG A 264 8.74 -0.55 -9.57
CA ARG A 264 7.49 -0.85 -10.29
C ARG A 264 6.51 0.32 -10.29
N GLY A 265 6.33 0.96 -9.14
CA GLY A 265 5.58 2.21 -9.07
C GLY A 265 6.26 3.30 -9.89
N ILE A 266 7.60 3.36 -9.88
CA ILE A 266 8.38 4.25 -10.74
C ILE A 266 8.07 4.01 -12.23
N LEU A 267 8.07 2.75 -12.70
CA LEU A 267 7.72 2.42 -14.09
C LEU A 267 6.29 2.84 -14.44
N ALA A 268 5.31 2.57 -13.56
CA ALA A 268 3.92 2.99 -13.76
C ALA A 268 3.77 4.51 -13.82
N PHE A 269 4.46 5.25 -12.94
CA PHE A 269 4.49 6.71 -12.92
C PHE A 269 5.02 7.26 -14.23
N TRP A 270 6.19 6.81 -14.68
CA TRP A 270 6.77 7.32 -15.91
C TRP A 270 5.97 6.92 -17.14
N LYS A 271 5.30 5.76 -17.13
CA LYS A 271 4.35 5.40 -18.18
C LYS A 271 3.17 6.37 -18.24
N LEU A 272 2.66 6.80 -17.09
CA LEU A 272 1.63 7.83 -17.00
C LEU A 272 2.15 9.17 -17.57
N VAL A 273 3.31 9.62 -17.10
CA VAL A 273 3.87 10.95 -17.44
C VAL A 273 4.29 11.06 -18.90
N LEU A 274 4.93 10.02 -19.44
CA LEU A 274 5.55 10.05 -20.77
C LEU A 274 4.69 9.43 -21.88
N GLY A 275 3.65 8.67 -21.53
CA GLY A 275 2.74 8.08 -22.50
C GLY A 275 3.35 7.00 -23.39
N ASP A 276 2.75 6.80 -24.58
CA ASP A 276 3.16 5.78 -25.57
C ASP A 276 4.21 6.28 -26.57
N GLU A 277 4.50 7.59 -26.57
CA GLU A 277 5.53 8.18 -27.43
C GLU A 277 6.97 7.95 -26.92
N TRP A 278 7.11 7.51 -25.67
CA TRP A 278 8.38 7.15 -25.06
C TRP A 278 8.48 5.63 -24.90
N LYS A 279 9.65 5.10 -25.23
CA LYS A 279 10.03 3.72 -24.95
C LYS A 279 10.51 3.61 -23.52
N ILE A 280 9.83 2.79 -22.71
CA ILE A 280 10.21 2.52 -21.32
C ILE A 280 10.87 1.15 -21.22
N VAL A 281 12.06 1.09 -20.63
CA VAL A 281 12.87 -0.12 -20.48
C VAL A 281 13.04 -0.47 -19.01
N ALA A 282 12.61 -1.67 -18.62
CA ALA A 282 12.95 -2.24 -17.31
C ALA A 282 14.31 -2.97 -17.39
N GLU A 283 15.32 -2.47 -16.69
CA GLU A 283 16.66 -3.06 -16.64
C GLU A 283 16.82 -3.93 -15.38
N PHE A 284 16.97 -5.24 -15.54
CA PHE A 284 17.34 -6.15 -14.46
C PHE A 284 18.83 -6.47 -14.52
N GLN A 285 19.57 -5.98 -13.52
CA GLN A 285 20.96 -6.38 -13.34
C GLN A 285 21.02 -7.79 -12.72
N LEU A 286 21.08 -8.82 -13.56
CA LEU A 286 21.04 -10.21 -13.14
C LEU A 286 22.34 -10.67 -12.51
N GLN A 287 23.48 -10.29 -13.09
CA GLN A 287 24.77 -10.74 -12.58
C GLN A 287 25.06 -10.04 -11.24
N ARG A 288 25.28 -10.83 -10.18
CA ARG A 288 25.65 -10.35 -8.84
C ARG A 288 27.00 -10.91 -8.42
N LYS A 289 27.72 -10.21 -7.55
CA LYS A 289 29.05 -10.64 -7.07
C LYS A 289 28.98 -11.78 -6.05
N THR A 290 27.90 -11.84 -5.27
CA THR A 290 27.76 -12.75 -4.13
C THR A 290 26.37 -13.38 -4.07
N LEU A 291 26.26 -14.54 -3.42
CA LEU A 291 24.97 -15.17 -3.13
C LEU A 291 24.20 -14.42 -2.05
N LYS A 292 24.88 -13.97 -0.99
CA LYS A 292 24.29 -13.32 0.17
C LYS A 292 24.80 -11.89 0.34
N GLY A 293 24.05 -11.09 1.10
CA GLY A 293 24.39 -9.69 1.41
C GLY A 293 23.71 -8.67 0.49
N ARG A 294 24.20 -7.44 0.51
CA ARG A 294 23.59 -6.33 -0.25
C ARG A 294 23.88 -6.46 -1.74
N GLN A 295 22.86 -6.25 -2.59
CA GLN A 295 22.97 -6.40 -4.06
C GLN A 295 23.48 -7.80 -4.47
N SER A 296 23.08 -8.81 -3.70
CA SER A 296 23.36 -10.22 -3.94
C SER A 296 22.21 -10.90 -4.69
N TYR A 297 22.41 -12.16 -5.09
CA TYR A 297 21.32 -12.97 -5.66
C TYR A 297 20.17 -13.17 -4.67
N GLN A 298 20.48 -13.35 -3.37
CA GLN A 298 19.44 -13.43 -2.33
C GLN A 298 18.57 -12.18 -2.33
N SER A 299 19.17 -10.98 -2.39
CA SER A 299 18.38 -9.75 -2.45
C SER A 299 17.60 -9.56 -3.75
N LEU A 300 18.05 -10.17 -4.86
CA LEU A 300 17.37 -10.10 -6.16
C LEU A 300 16.15 -11.03 -6.18
N PHE A 301 16.25 -12.20 -5.54
CA PHE A 301 15.21 -13.24 -5.53
C PHE A 301 14.39 -13.28 -4.24
N ASP A 302 14.64 -12.38 -3.30
CA ASP A 302 13.88 -12.25 -2.06
C ASP A 302 12.37 -12.22 -2.35
N GLU A 303 11.62 -13.08 -1.67
CA GLU A 303 10.16 -13.26 -1.75
C GLU A 303 9.59 -13.77 -3.10
N VAL A 304 10.41 -14.34 -3.99
CA VAL A 304 9.89 -15.01 -5.18
C VAL A 304 9.43 -16.45 -4.88
N SER A 305 8.38 -16.91 -5.56
CA SER A 305 7.81 -18.26 -5.37
C SER A 305 8.80 -19.40 -5.63
N GLN A 306 9.81 -19.18 -6.47
CA GLN A 306 10.83 -20.17 -6.83
C GLN A 306 12.21 -19.81 -6.25
N GLU A 307 12.27 -19.11 -5.11
CA GLU A 307 13.52 -18.60 -4.53
C GLU A 307 14.60 -19.68 -4.41
N GLU A 308 14.27 -20.85 -3.86
CA GLU A 308 15.22 -21.95 -3.66
C GLU A 308 15.87 -22.40 -4.99
N LYS A 309 15.06 -22.60 -6.04
CA LYS A 309 15.57 -23.00 -7.36
C LYS A 309 16.45 -21.91 -7.98
N LEU A 310 16.05 -20.65 -7.84
CA LEU A 310 16.82 -19.51 -8.33
C LEU A 310 18.14 -19.34 -7.58
N MET A 311 18.16 -19.61 -6.28
CA MET A 311 19.38 -19.60 -5.47
C MET A 311 20.34 -20.74 -5.84
N ASN A 312 19.81 -21.91 -6.23
CA ASN A 312 20.63 -23.00 -6.78
C ASN A 312 21.25 -22.60 -8.13
N ILE A 313 20.47 -22.03 -9.04
CA ILE A 313 20.96 -21.48 -10.32
C ILE A 313 22.05 -20.43 -10.09
N ALA A 314 21.82 -19.49 -9.17
CA ALA A 314 22.81 -18.46 -8.82
C ALA A 314 24.13 -19.05 -8.31
N SER A 315 24.05 -20.14 -7.53
CA SER A 315 25.21 -20.84 -7.00
C SER A 315 26.04 -21.48 -8.09
N GLU A 316 25.40 -22.08 -9.10
CA GLU A 316 26.07 -22.63 -10.27
C GLU A 316 26.72 -21.54 -11.13
N ILE A 317 26.01 -20.43 -11.35
CA ILE A 317 26.53 -19.28 -12.10
C ILE A 317 27.83 -18.77 -11.45
N ILE A 318 27.84 -18.56 -10.13
CA ILE A 318 29.04 -18.09 -9.43
C ILE A 318 30.19 -19.10 -9.52
N LYS A 319 29.91 -20.40 -9.36
CA LYS A 319 30.93 -21.46 -9.52
C LYS A 319 31.54 -21.47 -10.92
N ASN A 320 30.75 -21.14 -11.94
CA ASN A 320 31.16 -21.15 -13.34
C ASN A 320 31.68 -19.78 -13.83
N GLY A 321 32.36 -19.03 -12.96
CA GLY A 321 32.97 -17.74 -13.32
C GLY A 321 32.00 -16.57 -13.42
N ASN A 322 30.75 -16.74 -12.94
CA ASN A 322 29.71 -15.72 -12.89
C ASN A 322 29.27 -15.21 -14.26
N VAL A 323 29.36 -16.02 -15.31
CA VAL A 323 28.91 -15.65 -16.67
C VAL A 323 27.49 -16.14 -16.89
N ILE A 324 26.63 -15.28 -17.44
CA ILE A 324 25.22 -15.61 -17.74
C ILE A 324 25.02 -15.49 -19.25
N SER A 325 24.55 -16.57 -19.88
CA SER A 325 24.18 -16.56 -21.30
C SER A 325 22.80 -15.92 -21.51
N PRO A 326 22.47 -15.47 -22.74
CA PRO A 326 21.15 -14.94 -23.05
C PRO A 326 19.99 -15.88 -22.67
N ASP A 327 20.09 -17.17 -22.99
CA ASP A 327 19.05 -18.15 -22.65
C ASP A 327 18.88 -18.31 -21.14
N LYS A 328 19.99 -18.33 -20.40
CA LYS A 328 19.96 -18.46 -18.94
C LYS A 328 19.34 -17.22 -18.29
N ALA A 329 19.55 -16.04 -18.85
CA ALA A 329 18.89 -14.81 -18.39
C ALA A 329 17.36 -14.89 -18.54
N ILE A 330 16.87 -15.41 -19.68
CA ILE A 330 15.43 -15.64 -19.89
C ILE A 330 14.88 -16.71 -18.95
N GLU A 331 15.61 -17.80 -18.72
CA GLU A 331 15.21 -18.86 -17.80
C GLU A 331 15.03 -18.32 -16.37
N ILE A 332 16.02 -17.58 -15.86
CA ILE A 332 15.96 -16.92 -14.54
C ILE A 332 14.74 -16.01 -14.46
N HIS A 333 14.53 -15.19 -15.50
CA HIS A 333 13.40 -14.26 -15.53
C HIS A 333 12.06 -15.00 -15.45
N LYS A 334 11.84 -16.01 -16.31
CA LYS A 334 10.60 -16.80 -16.33
C LYS A 334 10.34 -17.54 -15.01
N LEU A 335 11.39 -18.04 -14.35
CA LEU A 335 11.25 -18.65 -13.03
C LEU A 335 10.86 -17.62 -11.97
N ALA A 336 11.54 -16.47 -11.97
CA ALA A 336 11.29 -15.41 -10.99
C ALA A 336 9.91 -14.76 -11.13
N THR A 337 9.36 -14.70 -12.34
CA THR A 337 8.02 -14.15 -12.63
C THR A 337 6.92 -15.22 -12.69
N SER A 338 7.25 -16.50 -12.46
CA SER A 338 6.34 -17.64 -12.65
C SER A 338 5.69 -17.68 -14.05
N SER A 339 6.44 -17.30 -15.09
CA SER A 339 5.99 -17.21 -16.47
C SER A 339 6.65 -18.27 -17.37
N THR A 340 6.93 -19.45 -16.84
CA THR A 340 7.61 -20.56 -17.55
C THR A 340 6.84 -21.08 -18.76
N MET A 341 5.52 -20.91 -18.78
CA MET A 341 4.65 -21.24 -19.92
C MET A 341 4.85 -20.33 -21.14
N ILE A 342 5.53 -19.18 -20.99
CA ILE A 342 5.74 -18.25 -22.09
C ILE A 342 6.83 -18.78 -23.02
N SER A 343 6.50 -19.00 -24.29
CA SER A 343 7.50 -19.29 -25.33
C SER A 343 8.18 -18.02 -25.84
N THR A 344 9.47 -18.15 -26.14
CA THR A 344 10.30 -17.06 -26.65
C THR A 344 11.12 -17.54 -27.86
N ILE A 345 11.32 -16.66 -28.84
CA ILE A 345 12.14 -16.90 -30.03
C ILE A 345 13.24 -15.84 -30.16
N ASP A 346 14.23 -16.12 -31.00
CA ASP A 346 15.36 -15.22 -31.26
C ASP A 346 15.04 -14.26 -32.40
N LEU A 347 15.34 -12.97 -32.22
CA LEU A 347 15.20 -11.94 -33.24
C LEU A 347 16.56 -11.64 -33.88
N GLY A 348 16.99 -12.53 -34.76
CA GLY A 348 18.23 -12.41 -35.52
C GLY A 348 19.49 -12.73 -34.72
N THR A 349 19.51 -12.48 -33.40
CA THR A 349 20.62 -12.88 -32.52
C THR A 349 20.10 -13.47 -31.19
N PRO A 350 20.89 -14.33 -30.51
CA PRO A 350 20.48 -14.91 -29.23
C PRO A 350 20.24 -13.89 -28.11
N GLU A 351 20.88 -12.72 -28.17
CA GLU A 351 20.71 -11.63 -27.20
C GLU A 351 19.37 -10.91 -27.34
N ARG A 352 18.69 -11.03 -28.49
CA ARG A 352 17.39 -10.37 -28.72
C ARG A 352 16.29 -11.41 -28.73
N LYS A 353 15.49 -11.43 -27.68
CA LYS A 353 14.41 -12.40 -27.50
C LYS A 353 13.05 -11.74 -27.68
N TYR A 354 12.10 -12.52 -28.20
CA TYR A 354 10.74 -12.09 -28.44
C TYR A 354 9.74 -13.08 -27.85
N ILE A 355 8.75 -12.59 -27.12
CA ILE A 355 7.62 -13.41 -26.65
C ILE A 355 6.67 -13.63 -27.82
N THR A 356 6.41 -14.88 -28.19
CA THR A 356 5.47 -15.21 -29.26
C THR A 356 4.06 -14.74 -28.91
N ASP A 357 3.34 -14.17 -29.88
CA ASP A 357 2.00 -13.61 -29.72
C ASP A 357 1.00 -14.58 -29.07
N ASP A 358 0.99 -15.85 -29.48
CA ASP A 358 0.08 -16.87 -28.93
C ASP A 358 0.38 -17.16 -27.44
N SER A 359 1.66 -17.30 -27.09
CA SER A 359 2.07 -17.47 -25.70
C SER A 359 1.74 -16.25 -24.85
N LEU A 360 1.88 -15.04 -25.40
CA LEU A 360 1.54 -13.81 -24.70
C LEU A 360 0.04 -13.73 -24.42
N LYS A 361 -0.80 -13.98 -25.44
CA LYS A 361 -2.26 -14.02 -25.29
C LYS A 361 -2.68 -15.05 -24.25
N GLY A 362 -2.16 -16.28 -24.36
CA GLY A 362 -2.44 -17.36 -23.42
C GLY A 362 -2.00 -17.01 -21.99
N TYR A 363 -0.86 -16.36 -21.82
CA TYR A 363 -0.39 -15.92 -20.50
C TYR A 363 -1.26 -14.80 -19.91
N LEU A 364 -1.65 -13.80 -20.71
CA LEU A 364 -2.50 -12.71 -20.23
C LEU A 364 -3.89 -13.23 -19.82
N GLN A 365 -4.49 -14.12 -20.61
CA GLN A 365 -5.84 -14.65 -20.38
C GLN A 365 -5.89 -15.77 -19.31
N HIS A 366 -4.89 -16.65 -19.26
CA HIS A 366 -4.94 -17.88 -18.47
C HIS A 366 -3.73 -18.09 -17.54
N GLY A 367 -2.70 -17.24 -17.64
CA GLY A 367 -1.56 -17.29 -16.74
C GLY A 367 -1.98 -17.04 -15.29
N LEU A 368 -1.14 -17.52 -14.35
CA LEU A 368 -1.35 -17.41 -12.91
C LEU A 368 -1.87 -16.02 -12.49
N ILE A 369 -2.71 -16.00 -11.45
CA ILE A 369 -3.45 -14.82 -10.94
C ILE A 369 -2.53 -13.65 -10.53
N THR A 370 -1.21 -13.84 -10.49
CA THR A 370 -0.24 -12.79 -10.15
C THR A 370 -0.16 -11.72 -11.25
N ASN A 371 -0.97 -10.66 -11.10
CA ASN A 371 -1.00 -9.53 -12.04
C ASN A 371 0.29 -8.70 -12.08
N ILE A 372 1.26 -8.96 -11.19
CA ILE A 372 2.52 -8.22 -11.11
C ILE A 372 3.28 -8.23 -12.45
N TYR A 373 3.52 -9.41 -13.04
CA TYR A 373 4.28 -9.48 -14.30
C TYR A 373 3.43 -9.01 -15.49
N LYS A 374 2.12 -9.28 -15.49
CA LYS A 374 1.19 -8.73 -16.49
C LYS A 374 1.20 -7.20 -16.49
N ASN A 375 1.25 -6.57 -15.32
CA ASN A 375 1.33 -5.13 -15.16
C ASN A 375 2.68 -4.60 -15.65
N LEU A 376 3.78 -5.30 -15.38
CA LEU A 376 5.10 -4.94 -15.90
C LEU A 376 5.11 -4.90 -17.43
N LEU A 377 4.51 -5.90 -18.10
CA LEU A 377 4.37 -5.93 -19.56
C LEU A 377 3.55 -4.74 -20.11
N TYR A 378 2.68 -4.17 -19.28
CA TYR A 378 1.91 -2.98 -19.63
C TYR A 378 2.70 -1.69 -19.45
N TYR A 379 3.53 -1.58 -18.42
CA TYR A 379 4.26 -0.35 -18.14
C TYR A 379 5.47 -0.14 -19.04
N VAL A 380 6.06 -1.22 -19.57
CA VAL A 380 7.33 -1.16 -20.29
C VAL A 380 7.22 -1.73 -21.70
N ASP A 381 8.20 -1.45 -22.55
CA ASP A 381 8.25 -1.89 -23.95
C ASP A 381 9.39 -2.89 -24.18
N GLU A 382 10.35 -2.94 -23.25
CA GLU A 382 11.47 -3.87 -23.27
C GLU A 382 11.88 -4.23 -21.85
N ILE A 383 12.20 -5.50 -21.62
CA ILE A 383 12.93 -5.95 -20.43
C ILE A 383 14.37 -6.24 -20.84
N ARG A 384 15.33 -5.58 -20.20
CA ARG A 384 16.76 -5.70 -20.50
C ARG A 384 17.49 -6.35 -19.34
N PHE A 385 18.23 -7.40 -19.61
CA PHE A 385 19.06 -8.10 -18.64
C PHE A 385 20.49 -7.66 -18.79
N THR A 386 21.15 -7.28 -17.69
CA THR A 386 22.51 -6.75 -17.74
C THR A 386 23.47 -7.41 -16.76
N ASP A 387 24.75 -7.28 -17.09
CA ASP A 387 25.88 -7.74 -16.30
C ASP A 387 26.25 -6.76 -15.16
N LEU A 388 27.35 -7.03 -14.45
CA LEU A 388 27.85 -6.16 -13.37
C LEU A 388 28.22 -4.75 -13.85
N GLN A 389 28.61 -4.59 -15.11
CA GLN A 389 28.97 -3.33 -15.77
C GLN A 389 27.77 -2.68 -16.48
N ARG A 390 26.56 -3.24 -16.34
CA ARG A 390 25.33 -2.83 -17.02
C ARG A 390 25.38 -3.00 -18.55
N LYS A 391 26.27 -3.85 -19.07
CA LYS A 391 26.23 -4.28 -20.47
C LYS A 391 25.08 -5.27 -20.66
N THR A 392 24.35 -5.13 -21.77
CA THR A 392 23.25 -6.03 -22.12
C THR A 392 23.76 -7.47 -22.30
N ILE A 393 23.14 -8.40 -21.56
CA ILE A 393 23.24 -9.85 -21.74
C ILE A 393 22.16 -10.30 -22.73
N ALA A 394 20.92 -9.87 -22.49
CA ALA A 394 19.79 -10.13 -23.36
C ALA A 394 18.73 -9.03 -23.24
N SER A 395 17.89 -8.88 -24.24
CA SER A 395 16.65 -8.11 -24.19
C SER A 395 15.46 -8.99 -24.55
N LEU A 396 14.32 -8.71 -23.94
CA LEU A 396 13.05 -9.37 -24.17
C LEU A 396 12.01 -8.33 -24.58
N THR A 397 11.38 -8.59 -25.73
CA THR A 397 10.38 -7.72 -26.36
C THR A 397 9.13 -8.54 -26.72
N TRP A 398 8.04 -7.84 -27.04
CA TRP A 398 6.76 -8.46 -27.38
C TRP A 398 5.90 -7.51 -28.21
N ASN A 399 4.83 -8.03 -28.81
CA ASN A 399 3.80 -7.20 -29.44
C ASN A 399 2.99 -6.45 -28.36
N LYS A 400 3.17 -5.13 -28.30
CA LYS A 400 2.51 -4.26 -27.33
C LYS A 400 1.00 -4.18 -27.54
N GLU A 401 0.52 -4.29 -28.78
CA GLU A 401 -0.90 -4.21 -29.12
C GLU A 401 -1.70 -5.30 -28.41
N ILE A 402 -1.16 -6.52 -28.33
CA ILE A 402 -1.80 -7.63 -27.59
C ILE A 402 -1.99 -7.30 -26.11
N VAL A 403 -1.00 -6.67 -25.48
CA VAL A 403 -1.11 -6.26 -24.08
C VAL A 403 -2.15 -5.15 -23.94
N ASN A 404 -2.12 -4.16 -24.83
CA ASN A 404 -3.07 -3.05 -24.83
C ASN A 404 -4.51 -3.54 -25.04
N ASP A 405 -4.74 -4.46 -25.97
CA ASP A 405 -6.04 -5.07 -26.24
C ASP A 405 -6.56 -5.85 -25.04
N TYR A 406 -5.69 -6.59 -24.35
CA TYR A 406 -6.07 -7.28 -23.11
C TYR A 406 -6.55 -6.29 -22.05
N TYR A 407 -5.80 -5.23 -21.76
CA TYR A 407 -6.22 -4.25 -20.75
C TYR A 407 -7.43 -3.43 -21.20
N LYS A 408 -7.57 -3.14 -22.50
CA LYS A 408 -8.78 -2.54 -23.05
C LYS A 408 -9.99 -3.42 -22.83
N SER A 409 -9.86 -4.74 -23.01
CA SER A 409 -10.96 -5.67 -22.73
C SER A 409 -11.36 -5.70 -21.25
N LEU A 410 -10.42 -5.49 -20.32
CA LEU A 410 -10.72 -5.36 -18.89
C LEU A 410 -11.45 -4.04 -18.59
N MET A 411 -11.06 -2.96 -19.27
CA MET A 411 -11.76 -1.67 -19.20
C MET A 411 -13.19 -1.78 -19.70
N ASP A 412 -13.40 -2.41 -20.85
CA ASP A 412 -14.72 -2.60 -21.43
C ASP A 412 -15.61 -3.45 -20.50
N GLN A 413 -15.03 -4.45 -19.81
CA GLN A 413 -15.73 -5.22 -18.79
C GLN A 413 -16.16 -4.36 -17.60
N LEU A 414 -15.32 -3.45 -17.10
CA LEU A 414 -15.68 -2.57 -15.99
C LEU A 414 -16.85 -1.64 -16.30
N LEU A 415 -17.00 -1.28 -17.58
CA LEU A 415 -18.09 -0.45 -18.07
C LEU A 415 -19.36 -1.28 -18.41
N ASP A 416 -19.29 -2.61 -18.34
CA ASP A 416 -20.44 -3.49 -18.60
C ASP A 416 -21.53 -3.30 -17.53
N LYS A 417 -22.70 -2.89 -17.99
CA LYS A 417 -23.89 -2.65 -17.16
C LYS A 417 -24.42 -3.94 -16.50
N ASN A 418 -23.98 -5.11 -16.95
CA ASN A 418 -24.40 -6.41 -16.43
C ASN A 418 -23.53 -6.95 -15.28
N LEU A 419 -22.45 -6.25 -14.92
CA LEU A 419 -21.63 -6.66 -13.79
C LEU A 419 -22.46 -6.65 -12.50
N ARG A 420 -22.32 -7.74 -11.74
CA ARG A 420 -23.03 -7.92 -10.48
C ARG A 420 -22.35 -7.12 -9.39
N VAL A 421 -23.15 -6.63 -8.44
CA VAL A 421 -22.68 -6.13 -7.15
C VAL A 421 -21.91 -7.24 -6.45
N LEU A 422 -20.75 -6.93 -5.88
CA LEU A 422 -19.95 -7.92 -5.16
C LEU A 422 -20.78 -8.46 -3.99
N PRO A 423 -21.00 -9.79 -3.89
CA PRO A 423 -21.75 -10.36 -2.80
C PRO A 423 -20.94 -10.23 -1.52
N LEU A 424 -21.62 -9.81 -0.45
CA LEU A 424 -21.01 -9.71 0.85
C LEU A 424 -21.13 -11.06 1.55
N THR A 425 -19.98 -11.65 1.89
CA THR A 425 -19.89 -12.93 2.56
C THR A 425 -19.81 -12.77 4.08
N SER A 426 -20.34 -13.74 4.83
CA SER A 426 -20.19 -13.77 6.28
C SER A 426 -18.73 -13.98 6.68
N ILE A 427 -18.29 -13.31 7.76
CA ILE A 427 -16.97 -13.51 8.36
C ILE A 427 -16.82 -14.99 8.75
N LYS A 428 -15.85 -15.67 8.13
CA LYS A 428 -15.48 -17.06 8.49
C LYS A 428 -14.41 -17.10 9.58
N ASN A 429 -13.50 -16.13 9.59
CA ASN A 429 -12.35 -16.06 10.49
C ASN A 429 -12.14 -14.62 10.99
N ILE A 430 -11.64 -14.48 12.21
CA ILE A 430 -11.24 -13.20 12.79
C ILE A 430 -9.80 -12.90 12.38
N SER A 431 -9.55 -11.71 11.85
CA SER A 431 -8.22 -11.25 11.45
C SER A 431 -7.45 -10.65 12.63
N GLU A 432 -6.13 -10.55 12.47
CA GLU A 432 -5.25 -9.83 13.39
C GLU A 432 -5.66 -8.35 13.53
N ASP A 433 -5.98 -7.68 12.41
CA ASP A 433 -6.49 -6.29 12.39
C ASP A 433 -7.67 -6.07 13.36
N LEU A 434 -8.63 -7.00 13.35
CA LEU A 434 -9.81 -6.91 14.21
C LEU A 434 -9.48 -7.14 15.70
N ILE A 435 -8.52 -8.01 15.99
CA ILE A 435 -8.01 -8.20 17.36
C ILE A 435 -7.31 -6.93 17.84
N THR A 436 -6.48 -6.32 16.99
CA THR A 436 -5.78 -5.06 17.30
C THR A 436 -6.78 -3.95 17.58
N TRP A 437 -7.76 -3.74 16.69
CA TRP A 437 -8.81 -2.73 16.90
C TRP A 437 -9.59 -2.99 18.19
N SER A 438 -10.02 -4.23 18.43
CA SER A 438 -10.80 -4.58 19.63
C SER A 438 -9.98 -4.36 20.92
N SER A 439 -8.68 -4.68 20.88
CA SER A 439 -7.77 -4.49 22.01
C SER A 439 -7.56 -3.00 22.32
N LYS A 440 -7.46 -2.17 21.28
CA LYS A 440 -7.44 -0.70 21.42
C LYS A 440 -8.69 -0.18 22.12
N GLU A 441 -9.88 -0.60 21.68
CA GLU A 441 -11.16 -0.21 22.29
C GLU A 441 -11.25 -0.65 23.76
N ILE A 442 -10.74 -1.84 24.11
CA ILE A 442 -10.68 -2.28 25.51
C ILE A 442 -9.81 -1.34 26.34
N LEU A 443 -8.61 -1.01 25.86
CA LEU A 443 -7.69 -0.12 26.58
C LEU A 443 -8.30 1.29 26.79
N ILE A 444 -8.98 1.84 25.77
CA ILE A 444 -9.70 3.10 25.88
C ILE A 444 -10.79 3.01 26.95
N ASN A 445 -11.59 1.94 26.96
CA ASN A 445 -12.64 1.72 27.96
C ASN A 445 -12.09 1.55 29.39
N LEU A 446 -10.85 1.05 29.53
CA LEU A 446 -10.13 0.99 30.81
C LEU A 446 -9.49 2.34 31.21
N GLY A 447 -9.68 3.38 30.40
CA GLY A 447 -9.21 4.74 30.65
C GLY A 447 -7.76 5.00 30.24
N TYR A 448 -7.18 4.16 29.37
CA TYR A 448 -5.87 4.42 28.77
C TYR A 448 -6.00 5.35 27.57
N LYS A 449 -4.99 6.21 27.37
CA LYS A 449 -4.85 6.98 26.13
C LYS A 449 -3.94 6.22 25.17
N ILE A 450 -4.36 6.07 23.92
CA ILE A 450 -3.56 5.42 22.88
C ILE A 450 -2.55 6.43 22.34
N LEU A 451 -1.26 6.10 22.46
CA LEU A 451 -0.15 6.88 21.93
C LEU A 451 0.26 6.43 20.53
N ALA A 452 0.03 5.18 20.15
CA ALA A 452 0.27 4.68 18.81
C ALA A 452 -0.58 3.45 18.53
N ALA A 453 -1.02 3.31 17.28
CA ALA A 453 -1.60 2.09 16.75
C ALA A 453 -0.91 1.73 15.43
N SER A 454 -0.53 0.47 15.27
CA SER A 454 0.03 -0.11 14.08
C SER A 454 -0.78 -1.35 13.74
N TYR A 455 -1.31 -1.39 12.51
CA TYR A 455 -2.09 -2.52 12.02
C TYR A 455 -1.24 -3.30 11.00
N PRO A 456 -1.52 -4.60 10.76
CA PRO A 456 -0.75 -5.41 9.81
C PRO A 456 -0.59 -4.77 8.43
N GLU A 457 -1.65 -4.11 7.94
CA GLU A 457 -1.70 -3.47 6.62
C GLU A 457 -1.57 -1.94 6.68
N ALA A 458 -1.49 -1.35 7.88
CA ALA A 458 -1.20 0.08 8.08
C ALA A 458 -0.21 0.25 9.23
N GLN A 459 1.05 -0.07 8.92
CA GLN A 459 2.15 0.24 9.83
C GLN A 459 2.32 1.77 9.86
N GLY A 460 2.05 2.35 11.03
CA GLY A 460 2.20 3.79 11.25
C GLY A 460 3.65 4.26 11.17
N ASP A 461 3.93 5.52 11.49
CA ASP A 461 5.29 6.03 11.55
C ASP A 461 5.95 5.93 12.94
N ARG A 462 5.22 5.41 13.93
CA ARG A 462 5.60 5.33 15.34
C ARG A 462 6.37 4.05 15.65
N CYS A 463 7.49 3.83 14.96
CA CYS A 463 8.36 2.68 15.19
C CYS A 463 9.48 2.97 16.21
N ILE A 464 9.92 1.92 16.90
CA ILE A 464 11.13 1.96 17.72
C ILE A 464 12.32 1.68 16.82
N LEU A 465 13.24 2.63 16.75
CA LEU A 465 14.43 2.56 15.91
C LEU A 465 15.59 1.90 16.65
N VAL A 466 15.93 0.67 16.29
CA VAL A 466 17.01 -0.11 16.89
C VAL A 466 18.21 -0.26 15.94
N GLY A 467 19.38 -0.60 16.48
CA GLY A 467 20.63 -0.67 15.71
C GLY A 467 21.26 0.70 15.37
N PRO A 468 22.32 0.70 14.52
CA PRO A 468 23.06 1.91 14.14
C PRO A 468 22.27 2.83 13.19
N THR A 469 22.66 4.10 13.09
CA THR A 469 21.95 5.13 12.30
C THR A 469 22.01 4.88 10.79
N GLY A 470 21.00 5.40 10.07
CA GLY A 470 20.92 5.36 8.61
C GLY A 470 20.32 4.06 8.06
N LYS A 471 20.86 3.52 6.96
CA LYS A 471 20.28 2.37 6.24
C LYS A 471 20.32 1.03 7.00
N LYS A 472 21.00 1.00 8.16
CA LYS A 472 21.09 -0.17 9.04
C LYS A 472 20.18 -0.08 10.26
N THR A 473 19.42 1.02 10.39
CA THR A 473 18.43 1.17 11.46
C THR A 473 17.27 0.22 11.19
N GLU A 474 17.03 -0.67 12.13
CA GLU A 474 15.89 -1.58 12.11
C GLU A 474 14.69 -0.88 12.75
N ARG A 475 13.52 -1.04 12.13
CA ARG A 475 12.27 -0.49 12.61
C ARG A 475 11.49 -1.61 13.30
N LYS A 476 11.33 -1.51 14.62
CA LYS A 476 10.46 -2.41 15.38
C LYS A 476 9.13 -1.73 15.64
N PHE A 477 8.06 -2.30 15.09
CA PHE A 477 6.69 -1.83 15.32
C PHE A 477 6.06 -2.59 16.48
N ILE A 478 5.30 -1.85 17.28
CA ILE A 478 4.41 -2.37 18.33
C ILE A 478 2.99 -2.05 17.90
N ASP A 479 2.09 -3.04 17.96
CA ASP A 479 0.73 -2.86 17.49
C ASP A 479 -0.03 -1.78 18.26
N LEU A 480 0.12 -1.75 19.59
CA LEU A 480 -0.48 -0.71 20.43
C LEU A 480 0.51 -0.21 21.49
N ILE A 481 0.65 1.12 21.55
CA ILE A 481 1.33 1.81 22.65
C ILE A 481 0.28 2.66 23.36
N ALA A 482 0.07 2.42 24.66
CA ALA A 482 -0.94 3.14 25.44
C ALA A 482 -0.36 3.64 26.76
N ILE A 483 -0.81 4.80 27.24
CA ILE A 483 -0.37 5.39 28.50
C ILE A 483 -1.55 5.53 29.44
N SER A 484 -1.33 5.22 30.72
CA SER A 484 -2.34 5.46 31.74
C SER A 484 -2.26 6.91 32.24
N PRO A 485 -3.34 7.71 32.11
CA PRO A 485 -3.39 9.05 32.68
C PRO A 485 -3.33 9.06 34.22
N LYS A 486 -3.58 7.92 34.87
CA LYS A 486 -3.57 7.74 36.34
C LYS A 486 -2.24 7.16 36.86
N SER A 487 -1.15 7.40 36.14
CA SER A 487 0.21 7.00 36.51
C SER A 487 0.47 5.48 36.63
N LYS A 488 -0.37 4.64 36.01
CA LYS A 488 -0.19 3.17 35.93
C LYS A 488 0.82 2.71 34.86
N GLY A 489 1.77 3.56 34.47
CA GLY A 489 2.78 3.23 33.45
C GLY A 489 2.27 3.24 32.00
N VAL A 490 3.10 2.69 31.13
CA VAL A 490 2.88 2.56 29.67
C VAL A 490 2.69 1.09 29.32
N ILE A 491 1.83 0.81 28.36
CA ILE A 491 1.56 -0.52 27.82
C ILE A 491 2.13 -0.62 26.41
N LEU A 492 2.88 -1.69 26.17
CA LEU A 492 3.22 -2.21 24.85
C LEU A 492 2.41 -3.49 24.64
N LEU A 493 1.58 -3.53 23.60
CA LEU A 493 0.69 -4.65 23.34
C LEU A 493 0.81 -5.11 21.88
N GLU A 494 1.04 -6.42 21.72
CA GLU A 494 1.14 -7.11 20.44
C GLU A 494 -0.09 -7.99 20.22
N CYS A 495 -0.60 -8.01 19.00
CA CYS A 495 -1.85 -8.67 18.64
C CYS A 495 -1.61 -9.75 17.59
N LYS A 496 -2.28 -10.89 17.74
CA LYS A 496 -2.28 -11.96 16.74
C LYS A 496 -3.68 -12.48 16.50
N ASP A 497 -3.94 -12.94 15.28
CA ASP A 497 -5.15 -13.69 14.94
C ASP A 497 -5.34 -14.89 15.90
N LYS A 498 -4.25 -15.51 16.35
CA LYS A 498 -4.24 -16.59 17.35
C LYS A 498 -3.13 -16.36 18.36
N LEU A 499 -3.49 -16.47 19.64
CA LEU A 499 -2.56 -16.27 20.75
C LEU A 499 -1.36 -17.24 20.72
N SER A 500 -1.53 -18.43 20.13
CA SER A 500 -0.45 -19.41 19.99
C SER A 500 0.69 -18.97 19.07
N LYS A 501 0.52 -17.88 18.30
CA LYS A 501 1.55 -17.32 17.41
C LYS A 501 2.38 -16.21 18.06
N SER A 502 2.03 -15.78 19.27
CA SER A 502 2.63 -14.60 19.91
C SER A 502 4.01 -14.84 20.54
N LYS A 503 4.63 -16.02 20.35
CA LYS A 503 5.92 -16.34 20.97
C LYS A 503 7.02 -15.36 20.53
N ASP A 504 7.13 -15.13 19.22
CA ASP A 504 8.15 -14.24 18.66
C ASP A 504 7.90 -12.79 19.08
N ASP A 505 6.63 -12.40 19.27
CA ASP A 505 6.27 -11.07 19.80
C ASP A 505 6.69 -10.90 21.26
N CYS A 506 6.54 -11.94 22.08
CA CYS A 506 7.05 -11.95 23.45
C CYS A 506 8.58 -11.82 23.49
N GLU A 507 9.30 -12.52 22.61
CA GLU A 507 10.76 -12.40 22.50
C GLU A 507 11.16 -10.99 22.03
N LYS A 508 10.44 -10.41 21.06
CA LYS A 508 10.60 -9.03 20.59
C LYS A 508 10.44 -8.00 21.72
N MET A 509 9.38 -8.12 22.52
CA MET A 509 9.12 -7.20 23.64
C MET A 509 10.17 -7.31 24.73
N ASN A 510 10.57 -8.54 25.10
CA ASN A 510 11.63 -8.76 26.08
C ASN A 510 12.98 -8.19 25.60
N ASP A 511 13.34 -8.35 24.33
CA ASP A 511 14.53 -7.72 23.76
C ASP A 511 14.48 -6.19 23.82
N LEU A 512 13.31 -5.60 23.54
CA LEU A 512 13.12 -4.16 23.62
C LEU A 512 13.32 -3.64 25.05
N LEU A 513 12.76 -4.32 26.05
CA LEU A 513 12.90 -3.90 27.45
C LEU A 513 14.30 -4.16 28.03
N ASN A 514 14.98 -5.23 27.62
CA ASN A 514 16.28 -5.58 28.19
C ASN A 514 17.45 -4.86 27.50
N HIS A 515 17.35 -4.58 26.19
CA HIS A 515 18.47 -4.07 25.40
C HIS A 515 18.21 -2.72 24.71
N ASN A 516 16.97 -2.26 24.62
CA ASN A 516 16.61 -1.05 23.88
C ASN A 516 15.63 -0.14 24.65
N TYR A 517 15.63 -0.23 25.98
CA TYR A 517 14.69 0.50 26.85
C TYR A 517 14.78 2.03 26.69
N ASP A 518 15.98 2.55 26.47
CA ASP A 518 16.24 3.96 26.18
C ASP A 518 15.53 4.42 24.90
N LYS A 519 15.48 3.58 23.88
CA LYS A 519 14.82 3.88 22.60
C LYS A 519 13.31 3.83 22.73
N VAL A 520 12.79 2.88 23.52
CA VAL A 520 11.36 2.78 23.84
C VAL A 520 10.90 4.03 24.58
N THR A 521 11.59 4.42 25.66
CA THR A 521 11.26 5.60 26.46
C THR A 521 11.41 6.90 25.66
N LYS A 522 12.42 6.99 24.79
CA LYS A 522 12.56 8.12 23.86
C LYS A 522 11.35 8.26 22.94
N LEU A 523 10.86 7.17 22.33
CA LEU A 523 9.66 7.22 21.50
C LEU A 523 8.44 7.66 22.32
N ILE A 524 8.21 7.06 23.49
CA ILE A 524 7.10 7.40 24.38
C ILE A 524 7.11 8.89 24.72
N ASN A 525 8.27 9.44 25.11
CA ASN A 525 8.40 10.85 25.47
C ASN A 525 8.08 11.78 24.30
N VAL A 526 8.45 11.40 23.07
CA VAL A 526 8.11 12.17 21.87
C VAL A 526 6.60 12.12 21.57
N LEU A 527 5.96 10.98 21.82
CA LEU A 527 4.52 10.81 21.58
C LEU A 527 3.64 11.35 22.71
N ASN A 528 4.18 11.51 23.93
CA ASN A 528 3.49 12.02 25.10
C ASN A 528 3.40 13.55 25.09
N ILE A 529 2.76 14.10 24.06
CA ILE A 529 2.63 15.55 23.80
C ILE A 529 1.99 16.29 25.00
N ASN A 530 1.11 15.61 25.74
CA ASN A 530 0.40 16.18 26.89
C ASN A 530 1.18 16.06 28.21
N ASN A 531 2.42 15.57 28.19
CA ASN A 531 3.28 15.38 29.37
C ASN A 531 2.59 14.63 30.51
N TYR A 532 1.84 13.56 30.19
CA TYR A 532 1.27 12.70 31.23
C TYR A 532 2.38 12.18 32.12
N ASN A 533 2.23 12.35 33.43
CA ASN A 533 3.19 11.85 34.40
C ASN A 533 3.04 10.33 34.54
N TYR A 534 3.96 9.59 33.94
CA TYR A 534 4.06 8.15 34.06
C TYR A 534 5.34 7.81 34.84
N ASN A 535 5.27 6.80 35.71
CA ASN A 535 6.38 6.42 36.59
C ASN A 535 7.55 5.72 35.85
N ASN A 536 7.69 5.92 34.53
CA ASN A 536 8.61 5.18 33.64
C ASN A 536 8.43 3.66 33.68
N ILE A 537 7.35 3.13 34.27
CA ILE A 537 7.07 1.70 34.24
C ILE A 537 6.45 1.34 32.88
N ILE A 538 6.99 0.30 32.24
CA ILE A 538 6.50 -0.22 30.97
C ILE A 538 6.04 -1.66 31.19
N TYR A 539 4.79 -1.94 30.84
CA TYR A 539 4.16 -3.24 30.86
C TYR A 539 4.02 -3.78 29.45
N THR A 540 4.17 -5.08 29.31
CA THR A 540 4.06 -5.82 28.05
C THR A 540 2.84 -6.73 28.09
N GLY A 541 2.18 -6.86 26.96
CA GLY A 541 1.06 -7.79 26.84
C GLY A 541 0.92 -8.34 25.45
N VAL A 542 0.15 -9.42 25.36
CA VAL A 542 -0.29 -9.97 24.07
C VAL A 542 -1.80 -10.13 24.02
N ALA A 543 -2.35 -10.07 22.82
CA ALA A 543 -3.76 -10.26 22.53
C ALA A 543 -3.97 -11.28 21.41
N GLY A 544 -4.99 -12.13 21.53
CA GLY A 544 -5.36 -13.04 20.44
C GLY A 544 -6.47 -14.01 20.75
N LEU A 545 -6.95 -14.72 19.73
CA LEU A 545 -7.96 -15.76 19.89
C LEU A 545 -7.39 -16.95 20.67
N ILE A 546 -8.15 -17.43 21.65
CA ILE A 546 -7.81 -18.65 22.39
C ILE A 546 -8.06 -19.86 21.47
N GLY A 547 -7.02 -20.66 21.25
CA GLY A 547 -7.11 -21.94 20.55
C GLY A 547 -7.40 -23.11 21.51
N ARG A 548 -7.32 -24.35 21.00
CA ARG A 548 -7.40 -25.56 21.85
C ARG A 548 -6.14 -25.82 22.69
N LYS A 549 -5.00 -25.24 22.28
CA LYS A 549 -3.73 -25.37 23.00
C LYS A 549 -3.72 -24.36 24.15
N ASN A 550 -3.33 -24.82 25.33
CA ASN A 550 -3.21 -23.96 26.50
C ASN A 550 -2.05 -22.99 26.30
N VAL A 551 -2.29 -21.70 26.56
CA VAL A 551 -1.31 -20.61 26.33
C VAL A 551 -0.96 -19.88 27.64
N ASP A 552 -1.14 -20.56 28.78
CA ASP A 552 -1.14 -19.92 30.09
C ASP A 552 0.25 -19.45 30.60
N ASN A 553 1.33 -19.62 29.82
CA ASN A 553 2.70 -19.27 30.24
C ASN A 553 3.46 -18.40 29.21
N LEU A 554 2.83 -17.34 28.69
CA LEU A 554 3.56 -16.36 27.87
C LEU A 554 4.35 -15.39 28.78
N PRO A 555 5.63 -15.09 28.49
CA PRO A 555 6.47 -14.25 29.34
C PRO A 555 6.17 -12.77 29.09
N VAL A 556 4.97 -12.34 29.51
CA VAL A 556 4.44 -10.96 29.44
C VAL A 556 3.63 -10.65 30.69
N ASP A 557 3.41 -9.36 30.98
CA ASP A 557 2.73 -8.92 32.20
C ASP A 557 1.22 -9.17 32.19
N PHE A 558 0.60 -9.22 31.01
CA PHE A 558 -0.82 -9.51 30.88
C PHE A 558 -1.18 -10.11 29.51
N VAL A 559 -2.35 -10.74 29.44
CA VAL A 559 -2.90 -11.30 28.20
C VAL A 559 -4.35 -10.88 28.04
N ILE A 560 -4.71 -10.40 26.84
CA ILE A 560 -6.10 -10.20 26.43
C ILE A 560 -6.55 -11.40 25.60
N LYS A 561 -7.48 -12.18 26.15
CA LYS A 561 -7.94 -13.42 25.54
C LYS A 561 -9.25 -13.18 24.79
N PHE A 562 -9.33 -13.58 23.52
CA PHE A 562 -10.53 -13.43 22.70
C PHE A 562 -11.18 -14.77 22.34
N LYS A 563 -12.51 -14.80 22.25
CA LYS A 563 -13.30 -15.94 21.79
C LYS A 563 -14.43 -15.49 20.86
N TYR A 564 -14.38 -15.96 19.61
CA TYR A 564 -15.41 -15.65 18.62
C TYR A 564 -16.61 -16.60 18.72
N ASP A 565 -17.80 -16.03 18.91
CA ASP A 565 -19.08 -16.71 18.81
C ASP A 565 -19.71 -16.41 17.44
N ALA A 566 -19.47 -17.31 16.49
CA ALA A 566 -19.99 -17.19 15.12
C ALA A 566 -21.53 -17.26 15.06
N LYS A 567 -22.19 -17.89 16.03
CA LYS A 567 -23.65 -18.04 16.04
C LYS A 567 -24.33 -16.71 16.35
N ASN A 568 -23.78 -15.99 17.33
CA ASN A 568 -24.32 -14.71 17.78
C ASN A 568 -23.58 -13.50 17.22
N LEU A 569 -22.57 -13.71 16.37
CA LEU A 569 -21.71 -12.66 15.81
C LEU A 569 -21.12 -11.78 16.90
N LYS A 570 -20.56 -12.40 17.94
CA LYS A 570 -19.93 -11.70 19.06
C LYS A 570 -18.48 -12.08 19.22
N LEU A 571 -17.64 -11.08 19.47
CA LEU A 571 -16.27 -11.28 19.88
C LEU A 571 -16.16 -11.03 21.38
N ASN A 572 -16.14 -12.12 22.15
CA ASN A 572 -16.01 -12.06 23.60
C ASN A 572 -14.55 -11.90 23.98
N TRP A 573 -14.29 -11.21 25.08
CA TRP A 573 -12.94 -10.99 25.58
C TRP A 573 -12.88 -11.06 27.09
N GLU A 574 -11.72 -11.46 27.62
CA GLU A 574 -11.41 -11.48 29.04
C GLU A 574 -9.97 -11.03 29.29
N ILE A 575 -9.77 -10.38 30.43
CA ILE A 575 -8.48 -9.98 30.99
C ILE A 575 -8.48 -10.40 32.45
N ASN A 576 -7.39 -11.03 32.87
CA ASN A 576 -7.14 -11.35 34.27
C ASN A 576 -5.66 -11.11 34.56
N SER A 577 -5.32 -9.93 35.07
CA SER A 577 -3.96 -9.59 35.48
C SER A 577 -3.95 -8.60 36.65
N ASP A 578 -2.84 -8.57 37.38
CA ASP A 578 -2.64 -7.59 38.46
C ASP A 578 -2.51 -6.16 37.94
N ILE A 579 -2.09 -6.00 36.68
CA ILE A 579 -1.86 -4.71 36.03
C ILE A 579 -3.17 -4.06 35.58
N LEU A 580 -3.99 -4.82 34.86
CA LEU A 580 -5.22 -4.33 34.25
C LEU A 580 -6.47 -4.65 35.08
N GLY A 581 -6.37 -5.54 36.07
CA GLY A 581 -7.50 -6.05 36.82
C GLY A 581 -8.22 -7.19 36.10
N LYS A 582 -9.40 -7.53 36.62
CA LYS A 582 -10.26 -8.59 36.07
C LYS A 582 -11.44 -7.96 35.33
N HIS A 583 -11.45 -8.09 34.01
CA HIS A 583 -12.46 -7.51 33.14
C HIS A 583 -12.89 -8.52 32.07
N SER A 584 -14.12 -8.40 31.60
CA SER A 584 -14.64 -9.19 30.49
C SER A 584 -15.75 -8.44 29.79
N GLY A 585 -15.95 -8.73 28.51
CA GLY A 585 -16.99 -8.09 27.70
C GLY A 585 -17.17 -8.75 26.35
N SER A 586 -17.94 -8.09 25.48
CA SER A 586 -18.18 -8.56 24.11
C SER A 586 -18.36 -7.40 23.15
N PHE A 587 -17.81 -7.51 21.95
CA PHE A 587 -18.11 -6.62 20.82
C PHE A 587 -19.14 -7.27 19.89
N SER A 588 -20.09 -6.47 19.40
CA SER A 588 -20.96 -6.88 18.30
C SER A 588 -20.14 -6.87 17.01
N MET A 589 -20.28 -7.94 16.22
CA MET A 589 -19.66 -8.06 14.92
C MET A 589 -20.61 -7.66 13.78
N GLU A 590 -21.82 -7.20 14.08
CA GLU A 590 -22.82 -6.80 13.08
C GLU A 590 -22.38 -5.58 12.25
N ASP A 591 -21.65 -4.63 12.85
CA ASP A 591 -21.06 -3.48 12.15
C ASP A 591 -19.76 -3.81 11.38
N VAL A 592 -19.31 -5.06 11.43
CA VAL A 592 -18.06 -5.55 10.82
C VAL A 592 -18.33 -6.61 9.76
N ALA A 593 -19.35 -7.43 9.98
CA ALA A 593 -19.84 -8.45 9.10
C ALA A 593 -21.11 -7.94 8.47
N VAL A 594 -21.13 -7.67 7.16
CA VAL A 594 -22.41 -7.50 6.50
C VAL A 594 -23.04 -8.88 6.36
N VAL A 595 -23.74 -9.28 7.41
CA VAL A 595 -24.61 -10.43 7.44
C VAL A 595 -25.94 -9.99 6.86
N ARG A 596 -26.24 -10.45 5.66
CA ARG A 596 -27.63 -10.77 5.33
C ARG A 596 -27.77 -12.27 5.25
N LYS A 597 -28.27 -12.86 6.35
CA LYS A 597 -29.07 -14.08 6.21
C LYS A 597 -30.21 -13.74 5.27
N ARG A 598 -30.36 -14.52 4.19
CA ARG A 598 -31.59 -14.53 3.39
C ARG A 598 -32.76 -14.88 4.33
N SER A 599 -33.74 -13.99 4.44
CA SER A 599 -35.15 -14.39 4.58
C SER A 599 -35.71 -14.61 3.19
#